data_AF-A0A919VUJ2-F1
#
_entry.id   AF-A0A919VUJ2-F1
#
_cell.length_a   1.000
_cell.length_b   1.000
_cell.length_c   1.000
_cell.angle_alpha   90.00
_cell.angle_beta   90.00
_cell.angle_gamma   90.00
#
_symmetry.space_group_name_H-M   'P 1'
#
loop_
_entity.id
_entity.type
_entity.pdbx_description
1 polymer ?
#
loop_
_entity_poly.entity_id
_entity_poly.type
_entity_poly.pdbx_seq_one_letter_code
_entity_poly.pdbx_strand_id
1 'polypeptide(L)'
;MTWNPAEIRARLAAAHAADPALERFHGMRNGYLLGPPLTDSQVAVFEGRHGITLPEDYRTFLLEVGNGGAGPHHGLFPLGQFPLGHVPSVRGEGDDLSAPFPHTEEWNDRTLSEDDYFDDRWVAGSMVVGEYGSGAFYRLVVTGPARGRIWFDSRGSDQGMWPESTFHTWYSMWVQGLV
;
A
#
# COMPACT_ATOMS: atom_id res chain seq x y z
N MET A 1 -3.17 -14.93 9.32
CA MET A 1 -4.49 -14.45 9.83
C MET A 1 -5.51 -14.67 8.71
N THR A 2 -6.81 -14.70 8.97
CA THR A 2 -7.82 -14.97 7.91
C THR A 2 -8.69 -13.74 7.71
N TRP A 3 -8.87 -13.34 6.45
CA TRP A 3 -9.76 -12.24 6.11
C TRP A 3 -11.22 -12.63 6.31
N ASN A 4 -12.08 -11.63 6.57
CA ASN A 4 -13.52 -11.78 6.53
C ASN A 4 -14.10 -10.90 5.41
N PRO A 5 -14.07 -11.36 4.13
CA PRO A 5 -14.52 -10.54 3.01
C PRO A 5 -15.98 -10.10 3.13
N ALA A 6 -16.85 -10.92 3.75
CA ALA A 6 -18.25 -10.60 3.96
C ALA A 6 -18.41 -9.42 4.92
N GLU A 7 -17.70 -9.42 6.04
CA GLU A 7 -17.71 -8.30 6.99
C GLU A 7 -17.10 -7.03 6.40
N ILE A 8 -15.99 -7.14 5.67
CA ILE A 8 -15.35 -6.00 5.00
C ILE A 8 -16.34 -5.35 4.03
N ARG A 9 -16.97 -6.16 3.16
CA ARG A 9 -17.97 -5.66 2.20
C ARG A 9 -19.19 -5.05 2.91
N ALA A 10 -19.66 -5.65 4.00
CA ALA A 10 -20.77 -5.13 4.78
C ALA A 10 -20.46 -3.76 5.39
N ARG A 11 -19.25 -3.57 5.94
CA ARG A 11 -18.81 -2.28 6.49
C ARG A 11 -18.65 -1.21 5.42
N LEU A 12 -18.07 -1.56 4.28
CA LEU A 12 -17.98 -0.65 3.13
C LEU A 12 -19.36 -0.22 2.63
N ALA A 13 -20.31 -1.16 2.54
CA ALA A 13 -21.69 -0.88 2.16
C ALA A 13 -22.40 0.01 3.20
N ALA A 14 -22.18 -0.22 4.49
CA ALA A 14 -22.72 0.62 5.56
C ALA A 14 -22.14 2.04 5.51
N ALA A 15 -20.84 2.18 5.27
CA ALA A 15 -20.18 3.48 5.11
C ALA A 15 -20.73 4.23 3.88
N HIS A 16 -20.91 3.54 2.76
CA HIS A 16 -21.53 4.12 1.56
C HIS A 16 -22.97 4.56 1.81
N ALA A 17 -23.77 3.77 2.52
CA ALA A 17 -25.14 4.13 2.88
C ALA A 17 -25.21 5.32 3.85
N ALA A 18 -24.20 5.50 4.71
CA ALA A 18 -24.07 6.64 5.62
C ALA A 18 -23.50 7.91 4.95
N ASP A 19 -23.02 7.80 3.71
CA ASP A 19 -22.48 8.88 2.89
C ASP A 19 -22.98 8.77 1.43
N PRO A 20 -24.30 8.86 1.19
CA PRO A 20 -24.88 8.65 -0.13
C PRO A 20 -24.50 9.75 -1.15
N ALA A 21 -24.07 10.92 -0.66
CA ALA A 21 -23.57 12.02 -1.48
C ALA A 21 -22.05 11.94 -1.73
N LEU A 22 -21.36 10.95 -1.15
CA LEU A 22 -19.90 10.77 -1.24
C LEU A 22 -19.11 12.02 -0.81
N GLU A 23 -19.61 12.73 0.21
CA GLU A 23 -19.00 13.96 0.72
C GLU A 23 -17.83 13.67 1.66
N ARG A 24 -17.78 12.47 2.26
CA ARG A 24 -16.61 12.05 3.02
C ARG A 24 -15.47 11.77 2.05
N PHE A 25 -14.26 12.13 2.47
CA PHE A 25 -13.06 12.04 1.63
C PHE A 25 -12.88 10.66 0.98
N HIS A 26 -13.11 9.57 1.73
CA HIS A 26 -13.03 8.20 1.20
C HIS A 26 -14.11 7.92 0.13
N GLY A 27 -15.35 8.33 0.40
CA GLY A 27 -16.46 8.22 -0.54
C GLY A 27 -16.17 8.95 -1.85
N MET A 28 -15.66 10.18 -1.78
CA MET A 28 -15.27 10.98 -2.94
C MET A 28 -14.20 10.31 -3.81
N ARG A 29 -13.25 9.58 -3.19
CA ARG A 29 -12.08 9.03 -3.89
C ARG A 29 -12.32 7.67 -4.54
N ASN A 30 -13.01 6.77 -3.85
CA ASN A 30 -13.17 5.38 -4.31
C ASN A 30 -14.60 4.83 -4.17
N GLY A 31 -15.55 5.63 -3.70
CA GLY A 31 -16.95 5.21 -3.54
C GLY A 31 -17.16 4.06 -2.55
N TYR A 32 -16.17 3.76 -1.69
CA TYR A 32 -16.13 2.55 -0.86
C TYR A 32 -16.13 1.24 -1.68
N LEU A 33 -15.71 1.28 -2.94
CA LEU A 33 -15.72 0.13 -3.85
C LEU A 33 -14.35 -0.57 -3.91
N LEU A 34 -14.35 -1.88 -3.66
CA LEU A 34 -13.18 -2.72 -3.90
C LEU A 34 -13.06 -3.08 -5.37
N GLY A 35 -11.83 -3.09 -5.88
CA GLY A 35 -11.55 -3.77 -7.15
C GLY A 35 -11.78 -5.28 -7.02
N PRO A 36 -12.04 -5.99 -8.13
CA PRO A 36 -12.29 -7.42 -8.11
C PRO A 36 -11.06 -8.18 -7.58
N PRO A 37 -11.25 -9.28 -6.81
CA PRO A 37 -10.13 -10.14 -6.43
C PRO A 37 -9.39 -10.71 -7.65
N LEU A 38 -8.11 -10.97 -7.47
CA LEU A 38 -7.26 -11.62 -8.46
C LEU A 38 -7.37 -13.15 -8.36
N THR A 39 -7.05 -13.81 -9.45
CA THR A 39 -6.82 -15.25 -9.47
C THR A 39 -5.40 -15.59 -9.01
N ASP A 40 -5.19 -16.81 -8.54
CA ASP A 40 -3.86 -17.30 -8.13
C ASP A 40 -2.83 -17.16 -9.27
N SER A 41 -3.23 -17.43 -10.51
CA SER A 41 -2.36 -17.29 -11.68
C SER A 41 -1.95 -15.84 -11.96
N GLN A 42 -2.86 -14.87 -11.77
CA GLN A 42 -2.52 -13.45 -11.92
C GLN A 42 -1.50 -13.00 -10.86
N VAL A 43 -1.65 -13.47 -9.62
CA VAL A 43 -0.68 -13.18 -8.55
C VAL A 43 0.65 -13.86 -8.82
N ALA A 44 0.64 -15.13 -9.24
CA ALA A 44 1.84 -15.89 -9.58
C ALA A 44 2.61 -15.26 -10.76
N VAL A 45 1.91 -14.69 -11.75
CA VAL A 45 2.55 -13.94 -12.85
C VAL A 45 3.30 -12.71 -12.31
N PHE A 46 2.70 -11.96 -11.39
CA PHE A 46 3.36 -10.81 -10.77
C PHE A 46 4.60 -11.22 -9.98
N GLU A 47 4.47 -12.23 -9.12
CA GLU A 47 5.57 -12.79 -8.34
C GLU A 47 6.71 -13.30 -9.22
N GLY A 48 6.38 -14.06 -10.27
CA GLY A 48 7.35 -14.62 -11.20
C GLY A 48 8.07 -13.54 -12.02
N ARG A 49 7.37 -12.48 -12.42
CA ARG A 49 7.97 -11.33 -13.13
C ARG A 49 9.02 -10.62 -12.27
N HIS A 50 8.77 -10.53 -10.96
CA HIS A 50 9.58 -9.75 -10.03
C HIS A 50 10.52 -10.59 -9.17
N GLY A 51 10.49 -11.93 -9.30
CA GLY A 51 11.36 -12.83 -8.54
C GLY A 51 11.10 -12.82 -7.03
N ILE A 52 9.85 -12.58 -6.61
CA ILE A 52 9.48 -12.47 -5.19
C ILE A 52 8.34 -13.42 -4.82
N THR A 53 8.13 -13.60 -3.52
CA THR A 53 6.86 -14.12 -2.97
C THR A 53 6.21 -13.02 -2.16
N LEU A 54 4.95 -12.68 -2.46
CA LEU A 54 4.22 -11.66 -1.74
C LEU A 54 3.96 -12.07 -0.28
N PRO A 55 3.92 -11.12 0.67
CA PRO A 55 3.50 -11.39 2.03
C PRO A 55 2.15 -12.11 2.08
N GLU A 56 2.03 -13.16 2.90
CA GLU A 56 0.86 -14.04 2.92
C GLU A 56 -0.45 -13.27 3.16
N ASP A 57 -0.45 -12.33 4.10
CA ASP A 57 -1.60 -11.48 4.41
C ASP A 57 -2.05 -10.64 3.20
N TYR A 58 -1.10 -10.15 2.39
CA TYR A 58 -1.42 -9.37 1.19
C TYR A 58 -1.82 -10.26 0.01
N ARG A 59 -1.16 -11.41 -0.16
CA ARG A 59 -1.55 -12.40 -1.17
C ARG A 59 -2.99 -12.84 -0.96
N THR A 60 -3.35 -13.25 0.26
CA THR A 60 -4.72 -13.69 0.58
C THR A 60 -5.73 -12.55 0.43
N PHE A 61 -5.35 -11.31 0.76
CA PHE A 61 -6.19 -10.13 0.49
C PHE A 61 -6.54 -10.00 -1.00
N LEU A 62 -5.54 -10.11 -1.87
CA LEU A 62 -5.73 -10.02 -3.31
C LEU A 62 -6.66 -11.11 -3.85
N LEU A 63 -6.60 -12.31 -3.29
CA LEU A 63 -7.40 -13.47 -3.72
C LEU A 63 -8.84 -13.45 -3.20
N GLU A 64 -9.05 -12.93 -1.98
CA GLU A 64 -10.35 -13.07 -1.28
C GLU A 64 -11.12 -11.75 -1.15
N VAL A 65 -10.42 -10.63 -0.98
CA VAL A 65 -11.03 -9.33 -0.66
C VAL A 65 -11.16 -8.47 -1.91
N GLY A 66 -10.04 -8.16 -2.56
CA GLY A 66 -10.05 -7.31 -3.74
C GLY A 66 -8.67 -6.84 -4.19
N ASN A 67 -8.65 -6.12 -5.30
CA ASN A 67 -7.44 -5.59 -5.91
C ASN A 67 -7.57 -4.07 -6.11
N GLY A 68 -7.03 -3.29 -5.18
CA GLY A 68 -7.15 -1.84 -5.19
C GLY A 68 -8.55 -1.34 -4.82
N GLY A 69 -8.76 -0.03 -4.95
CA GLY A 69 -10.02 0.65 -4.67
C GLY A 69 -10.12 1.08 -3.20
N ALA A 70 -11.16 0.64 -2.52
CA ALA A 70 -11.46 1.01 -1.15
C ALA A 70 -10.27 0.77 -0.23
N GLY A 71 -9.79 1.84 0.39
CA GLY A 71 -8.66 1.84 1.29
C GLY A 71 -8.54 3.17 2.03
N PRO A 72 -7.61 3.26 3.00
CA PRO A 72 -7.36 4.49 3.73
C PRO A 72 -6.95 5.63 2.79
N HIS A 73 -7.26 6.85 3.20
CA HIS A 73 -7.01 8.08 2.44
C HIS A 73 -7.49 8.01 0.98
N HIS A 74 -6.57 8.01 0.01
CA HIS A 74 -6.90 8.00 -1.42
C HIS A 74 -7.29 6.60 -1.94
N GLY A 75 -7.17 5.56 -1.11
CA GLY A 75 -7.46 4.18 -1.49
C GLY A 75 -6.21 3.36 -1.82
N LEU A 76 -6.45 2.12 -2.22
CA LEU A 76 -5.41 1.18 -2.62
C LEU A 76 -5.21 1.20 -4.13
N PHE A 77 -3.95 1.11 -4.56
CA PHE A 77 -3.63 0.84 -5.96
C PHE A 77 -3.84 -0.64 -6.30
N PRO A 78 -4.32 -0.97 -7.50
CA PRO A 78 -4.26 -2.33 -8.01
C PRO A 78 -2.82 -2.85 -8.06
N LEU A 79 -2.63 -4.16 -7.88
CA LEU A 79 -1.33 -4.82 -7.93
C LEU A 79 -0.58 -4.46 -9.23
N GLY A 80 0.65 -3.97 -9.07
CA GLY A 80 1.50 -3.57 -10.18
C GLY A 80 1.08 -2.27 -10.88
N GLN A 81 0.16 -1.51 -10.29
CA GLN A 81 -0.11 -0.13 -10.65
C GLN A 81 0.44 0.79 -9.57
N PHE A 82 1.04 1.89 -10.01
CA PHE A 82 1.59 2.94 -9.16
C PHE A 82 1.28 4.29 -9.80
N PRO A 83 1.30 5.39 -9.03
CA PRO A 83 1.03 6.72 -9.59
C PRO A 83 2.04 7.02 -10.71
N LEU A 84 1.52 7.23 -11.93
CA LEU A 84 2.30 7.71 -13.06
C LEU A 84 2.53 9.21 -12.86
N GLY A 85 3.77 9.62 -12.57
CA GLY A 85 4.13 11.03 -12.47
C GLY A 85 5.42 11.28 -11.71
N HIS A 86 6.04 12.44 -11.94
CA HIS A 86 7.26 12.92 -11.29
C HIS A 86 7.06 13.22 -9.80
N VAL A 87 6.77 12.21 -8.99
CA VAL A 87 6.99 12.33 -7.55
C VAL A 87 8.43 11.88 -7.30
N PRO A 88 9.32 12.71 -6.76
CA PRO A 88 10.73 12.34 -6.57
C PRO A 88 10.93 11.04 -5.80
N SER A 89 10.01 10.71 -4.88
CA SER A 89 9.98 9.46 -4.09
C SER A 89 9.41 8.23 -4.81
N VAL A 90 8.93 8.40 -6.05
CA VAL A 90 8.40 7.35 -6.93
C VAL A 90 9.01 7.56 -8.33
N ARG A 91 10.32 7.30 -8.46
CA ARG A 91 10.95 7.23 -9.78
C ARG A 91 10.66 5.87 -10.43
N GLY A 92 10.58 5.90 -11.76
CA GLY A 92 10.14 4.78 -12.59
C GLY A 92 10.97 3.52 -12.38
N GLU A 93 10.30 2.36 -12.44
CA GLU A 93 10.87 1.02 -12.30
C GLU A 93 11.73 0.84 -11.03
N GLY A 94 11.41 1.53 -9.93
CA GLY A 94 11.87 1.22 -8.56
C GLY A 94 11.37 -0.14 -8.04
N ASP A 95 11.37 -1.14 -8.92
CA ASP A 95 10.81 -2.47 -8.84
C ASP A 95 11.89 -3.51 -8.51
N ASP A 96 13.01 -3.12 -7.89
CA ASP A 96 13.88 -4.12 -7.25
C ASP A 96 13.21 -4.62 -5.96
N LEU A 97 12.07 -5.26 -6.15
CA LEU A 97 11.31 -5.93 -5.11
C LEU A 97 12.08 -7.12 -4.55
N SER A 98 13.08 -7.63 -5.29
CA SER A 98 13.91 -8.77 -4.91
C SER A 98 15.04 -8.40 -3.96
N ALA A 99 15.51 -7.15 -3.99
CA ALA A 99 16.45 -6.65 -3.01
C ALA A 99 15.80 -6.50 -1.61
N PRO A 100 16.57 -6.68 -0.54
CA PRO A 100 16.06 -6.52 0.81
C PRO A 100 15.80 -5.04 1.13
N PHE A 101 14.63 -4.74 1.69
CA PHE A 101 14.35 -3.44 2.26
C PHE A 101 15.34 -3.11 3.39
N PRO A 102 15.99 -1.93 3.37
CA PRO A 102 17.17 -1.67 4.20
C PRO A 102 16.84 -1.25 5.64
N HIS A 103 15.57 -0.96 5.95
CA HIS A 103 15.19 -0.39 7.24
C HIS A 103 14.40 -1.36 8.12
N THR A 104 14.69 -1.35 9.42
CA THR A 104 13.90 -2.03 10.46
C THR A 104 13.27 -1.06 11.45
N GLU A 105 13.75 0.19 11.47
CA GLU A 105 13.34 1.31 12.32
C GLU A 105 13.16 2.56 11.45
N GLU A 106 12.60 3.63 12.03
CA GLU A 106 12.44 4.90 11.32
C GLU A 106 13.74 5.38 10.67
N TRP A 107 13.63 5.98 9.49
CA TRP A 107 14.75 6.46 8.70
C TRP A 107 14.46 7.87 8.19
N ASN A 108 15.36 8.81 8.49
CA ASN A 108 15.31 10.16 7.96
C ASN A 108 16.71 10.81 7.99
N ASP A 109 17.59 10.43 7.05
CA ASP A 109 18.92 11.04 6.96
C ASP A 109 18.89 12.35 6.16
N ARG A 110 18.72 13.46 6.88
CA ARG A 110 18.68 14.81 6.31
C ARG A 110 20.06 15.38 5.96
N THR A 111 21.13 14.61 6.15
CA THR A 111 22.49 15.02 5.78
C THR A 111 22.82 14.70 4.33
N LEU A 112 22.02 13.83 3.70
CA LEU A 112 22.12 13.45 2.30
C LEU A 112 21.80 14.63 1.36
N SER A 113 22.35 14.59 0.15
CA SER A 113 21.86 15.45 -0.93
C SER A 113 20.43 15.06 -1.31
N GLU A 114 19.71 15.98 -1.94
CA GLU A 114 18.34 15.71 -2.41
C GLU A 114 18.29 14.46 -3.32
N ASP A 115 19.21 14.34 -4.27
CA ASP A 115 19.28 13.18 -5.17
C ASP A 115 19.50 11.86 -4.42
N ASP A 116 20.32 11.84 -3.36
CA ASP A 116 20.59 10.63 -2.58
C ASP A 116 19.43 10.30 -1.63
N TYR A 117 18.83 11.32 -0.99
CA TYR A 117 17.67 11.14 -0.11
C TYR A 117 16.48 10.47 -0.83
N PHE A 118 16.31 10.77 -2.11
CA PHE A 118 15.27 10.20 -2.97
C PHE A 118 15.74 8.98 -3.79
N ASP A 119 16.94 8.46 -3.56
CA ASP A 119 17.44 7.27 -4.25
C ASP A 119 16.56 6.03 -3.93
N ASP A 120 16.27 5.24 -4.96
CA ASP A 120 15.39 4.07 -4.87
C ASP A 120 15.97 2.96 -3.96
N ARG A 121 17.28 2.97 -3.70
CA ARG A 121 17.93 2.04 -2.76
C ARG A 121 17.33 2.08 -1.36
N TRP A 122 16.81 3.23 -0.93
CA TRP A 122 16.17 3.39 0.37
C TRP A 122 14.80 2.72 0.45
N VAL A 123 14.20 2.41 -0.70
CA VAL A 123 12.87 1.80 -0.79
C VAL A 123 12.83 0.47 -1.54
N ALA A 124 14.00 -0.06 -1.91
CA ALA A 124 14.16 -1.39 -2.48
C ALA A 124 13.42 -2.46 -1.64
N GLY A 125 12.91 -3.52 -2.25
CA GLY A 125 12.15 -4.54 -1.53
C GLY A 125 10.78 -4.08 -1.02
N SER A 126 10.28 -2.92 -1.43
CA SER A 126 8.96 -2.41 -1.07
C SER A 126 8.20 -1.87 -2.27
N MET A 127 6.88 -1.92 -2.22
CA MET A 127 6.01 -1.37 -3.28
C MET A 127 4.96 -0.44 -2.70
N VAL A 128 4.61 0.62 -3.43
CA VAL A 128 3.52 1.52 -3.05
C VAL A 128 2.18 0.79 -3.20
N VAL A 129 1.38 0.76 -2.14
CA VAL A 129 0.05 0.13 -2.12
C VAL A 129 -1.09 1.14 -1.98
N GLY A 130 -0.79 2.37 -1.57
CA GLY A 130 -1.79 3.44 -1.46
C GLY A 130 -1.14 4.82 -1.29
N GLU A 131 -1.93 5.84 -1.55
CA GLU A 131 -1.53 7.24 -1.38
C GLU A 131 -2.23 7.83 -0.14
N TYR A 132 -1.47 8.52 0.70
CA TYR A 132 -2.01 9.32 1.80
C TYR A 132 -2.54 10.68 1.31
N GLY A 133 -1.78 11.30 0.41
CA GLY A 133 -1.96 12.65 -0.10
C GLY A 133 -0.68 13.48 0.08
N SER A 134 -0.59 14.65 -0.55
CA SER A 134 0.55 15.59 -0.44
C SER A 134 1.92 14.96 -0.75
N GLY A 135 1.96 13.93 -1.61
CA GLY A 135 3.20 13.22 -1.97
C GLY A 135 3.69 12.20 -0.95
N ALA A 136 2.86 11.83 0.04
CA ALA A 136 3.15 10.75 0.98
C ALA A 136 2.43 9.45 0.62
N PHE A 137 3.08 8.31 0.88
CA PHE A 137 2.64 7.00 0.40
C PHE A 137 2.68 5.92 1.48
N TYR A 138 1.82 4.92 1.32
CA TYR A 138 1.92 3.66 2.03
C TYR A 138 2.68 2.66 1.18
N ARG A 139 3.77 2.12 1.73
CA ARG A 139 4.61 1.09 1.11
C ARG A 139 4.43 -0.23 1.83
N LEU A 140 4.22 -1.32 1.09
CA LEU A 140 4.30 -2.67 1.62
C LEU A 140 5.70 -3.23 1.37
N VAL A 141 6.38 -3.66 2.43
CA VAL A 141 7.65 -4.37 2.30
C VAL A 141 7.38 -5.81 1.88
N VAL A 142 7.97 -6.22 0.76
CA VAL A 142 7.83 -7.56 0.17
C VAL A 142 9.07 -8.43 0.34
N THR A 143 10.24 -7.82 0.50
CA THR A 143 11.51 -8.52 0.73
C THR A 143 12.36 -7.82 1.80
N GLY A 144 13.07 -8.60 2.61
CA GLY A 144 13.91 -8.11 3.71
C GLY A 144 13.29 -8.30 5.11
N PRO A 145 13.97 -7.80 6.17
CA PRO A 145 13.58 -8.09 7.56
C PRO A 145 12.22 -7.54 7.97
N ALA A 146 11.76 -6.45 7.34
CA ALA A 146 10.46 -5.83 7.64
C ALA A 146 9.29 -6.38 6.79
N ARG A 147 9.49 -7.49 6.07
CA ARG A 147 8.51 -8.08 5.15
C ARG A 147 7.12 -8.26 5.75
N GLY A 148 6.10 -7.86 5.01
CA GLY A 148 4.68 -7.92 5.40
C GLY A 148 4.18 -6.72 6.19
N ARG A 149 5.06 -5.76 6.51
CA ARG A 149 4.68 -4.52 7.18
C ARG A 149 4.42 -3.40 6.19
N ILE A 150 3.48 -2.54 6.56
CA ILE A 150 3.33 -1.23 5.95
C ILE A 150 4.39 -0.29 6.52
N TRP A 151 4.90 0.57 5.65
CA TRP A 151 5.74 1.71 5.98
C TRP A 151 5.11 2.96 5.40
N PHE A 152 5.16 4.04 6.16
CA PHE A 152 4.76 5.33 5.66
C PHE A 152 5.96 6.04 5.05
N ASP A 153 5.85 6.47 3.81
CA ASP A 153 6.88 7.24 3.09
C ASP A 153 6.45 8.70 3.02
N SER A 154 7.09 9.53 3.84
CA SER A 154 6.87 10.98 3.94
C SER A 154 8.12 11.76 3.53
N ARG A 155 8.99 11.14 2.72
CA ARG A 155 10.21 11.79 2.20
C ARG A 155 9.88 13.05 1.39
N GLY A 156 8.73 13.08 0.69
CA GLY A 156 8.25 14.28 -0.01
C GLY A 156 7.96 15.49 0.88
N SER A 157 7.95 15.32 2.20
CA SER A 157 7.79 16.38 3.22
C SER A 157 8.98 16.44 4.20
N ASP A 158 10.13 15.89 3.82
CA ASP A 158 11.36 15.81 4.64
C ASP A 158 11.20 15.11 6.00
N GLN A 159 10.16 14.27 6.16
CA GLN A 159 9.90 13.55 7.41
C GLN A 159 10.43 12.11 7.39
N GLY A 160 10.99 11.66 6.27
CA GLY A 160 11.56 10.32 6.14
C GLY A 160 10.48 9.24 6.06
N MET A 161 10.81 8.07 6.59
CA MET A 161 9.95 6.89 6.57
C MET A 161 9.91 6.22 7.94
N TRP A 162 8.77 5.64 8.28
CA TRP A 162 8.62 4.90 9.54
C TRP A 162 7.72 3.69 9.37
N PRO A 163 7.91 2.65 10.20
CA PRO A 163 7.10 1.46 10.12
C PRO A 163 5.72 1.66 10.75
N GLU A 164 4.71 1.05 10.13
CA GLU A 164 3.36 0.89 10.65
C GLU A 164 3.17 -0.55 11.17
N SER A 165 1.95 -1.08 11.10
CA SER A 165 1.64 -2.47 11.44
C SER A 165 1.76 -3.41 10.21
N THR A 166 1.36 -4.67 10.37
CA THR A 166 1.24 -5.59 9.22
C THR A 166 0.15 -5.11 8.27
N PHE A 167 0.22 -5.51 7.00
CA PHE A 167 -0.82 -5.18 6.02
C PHE A 167 -2.23 -5.53 6.54
N HIS A 168 -2.38 -6.72 7.14
CA HIS A 168 -3.65 -7.17 7.70
C HIS A 168 -4.18 -6.22 8.79
N THR A 169 -3.35 -5.92 9.80
CA THR A 169 -3.74 -5.06 10.92
C THR A 169 -4.06 -3.65 10.45
N TRP A 170 -3.20 -3.07 9.61
CA TRP A 170 -3.35 -1.73 9.08
C TRP A 170 -4.67 -1.57 8.31
N TYR A 171 -4.96 -2.49 7.38
CA TYR A 171 -6.19 -2.42 6.60
C TYR A 171 -7.44 -2.71 7.46
N SER A 172 -7.36 -3.67 8.38
CA SER A 172 -8.47 -4.02 9.28
C SER A 172 -8.84 -2.87 10.22
N MET A 173 -7.85 -2.15 10.76
CA MET A 173 -8.08 -0.95 11.58
C MET A 173 -8.82 0.14 10.81
N TRP A 174 -8.44 0.37 9.55
CA TRP A 174 -9.14 1.32 8.69
C TRP A 174 -10.61 0.89 8.46
N VAL A 175 -10.85 -0.37 8.09
CA VAL A 175 -12.22 -0.89 7.88
C VAL A 175 -13.07 -0.77 9.16
N GLN A 176 -12.47 -1.02 10.33
CA GLN A 176 -13.17 -0.90 11.61
C GLN A 176 -13.58 0.54 11.93
N GLY A 177 -12.80 1.53 11.50
CA GLY A 177 -13.06 2.96 11.71
C GLY A 177 -14.02 3.61 10.71
N LEU A 178 -14.56 2.88 9.73
CA LEU A 178 -15.47 3.42 8.71
C LEU A 178 -16.87 3.81 9.23
N VAL A 179 -17.24 3.35 10.43
CA VAL A 179 -18.56 3.56 11.08
C VAL A 179 -18.41 3.71 12.58
#